data_AF-A0A7C8MNI4-F1
#
_entry.id   AF-A0A7C8MNI4-F1
#
_cell.length_a   1.000
_cell.length_b   1.000
_cell.length_c   1.000
_cell.angle_alpha   90.00
_cell.angle_beta   90.00
_cell.angle_gamma   90.00
#
_symmetry.space_group_name_H-M   'P 1'
#
loop_
_entity.id
_entity.type
_entity.pdbx_description
1 polymer ?
#
loop_
_entity_poly.entity_id
_entity_poly.type
_entity_poly.pdbx_seq_one_letter_code
_entity_poly.pdbx_strand_id
1 'polypeptide(L)'
;MSVSILSVAPATAGKLIQMPAAPKCTDPAIAIEESEEPESPAPARRRRSSTQMLLDEAILARHSTRLYLPQAVPRAVLERALDLAAHAPSNTNTQAWRLFIVTGEALARLKSGLMRAAENGAPDLPSFPPAFRGYRTALGKQLYGEGWGLARDDAAGRRAAVMRNFEFFGAPAAVIVCMSRELVGQEAFSVGMYVQTFLLALTEMGVGSCVEISVAGYPDVVRNEVGIPDGLQVLCAVAVGFEDEGAGVNRIRVVRDEVERNTAWVQ
;
A
#
# COMPACT_ATOMS: atom_id res chain seq x y z
N MET A 1 52.53 -1.55 24.66
CA MET A 1 52.89 -1.01 23.33
C MET A 1 51.86 0.04 22.97
N SER A 2 52.31 1.28 22.90
CA SER A 2 51.50 2.49 22.76
C SER A 2 51.08 2.78 21.32
N VAL A 3 49.86 3.31 21.20
CA VAL A 3 49.42 4.49 20.42
C VAL A 3 50.03 4.71 19.04
N SER A 4 49.17 4.82 18.02
CA SER A 4 49.28 5.89 17.01
C SER A 4 47.90 6.25 16.46
N ILE A 5 47.51 7.46 16.82
CA ILE A 5 46.32 8.22 16.43
C ILE A 5 46.70 9.00 15.17
N LEU A 6 45.86 8.94 14.13
CA LEU A 6 46.01 9.82 12.97
C LEU A 6 45.57 11.24 13.33
N SER A 7 46.52 12.16 13.16
CA SER A 7 46.41 13.61 13.25
C SER A 7 45.50 14.18 12.16
N VAL A 8 44.56 15.05 12.55
CA VAL A 8 43.83 15.97 11.66
C VAL A 8 44.26 17.39 12.04
N ALA A 9 44.73 18.14 11.04
CA ALA A 9 45.21 19.51 11.17
C ALA A 9 44.10 20.50 11.59
N PRO A 10 44.43 21.59 12.30
CA PRO A 10 43.44 22.54 12.78
C PRO A 10 42.94 23.46 11.67
N ALA A 11 41.61 23.53 11.53
CA ALA A 11 40.94 24.51 10.68
C ALA A 11 41.01 25.91 11.32
N THR A 12 41.32 26.87 10.47
CA THR A 12 41.60 28.28 10.74
C THR A 12 40.40 29.00 11.34
N ALA A 13 40.65 29.88 12.32
CA ALA A 13 39.66 30.76 12.93
C ALA A 13 39.02 31.70 11.89
N GLY A 14 37.77 31.40 11.52
CA GLY A 14 36.91 32.27 10.74
C GLY A 14 36.27 33.33 11.63
N LYS A 15 36.48 34.60 11.28
CA LYS A 15 35.92 35.80 11.92
C LYS A 15 34.40 35.69 12.08
N LEU A 16 33.92 36.08 13.26
CA LEU A 16 32.52 36.38 13.54
C LEU A 16 32.07 37.48 12.57
N ILE A 17 31.21 37.14 11.60
CA ILE A 17 30.55 38.14 10.75
C ILE A 17 29.35 38.65 11.53
N GLN A 18 29.47 39.88 12.01
CA GLN A 18 28.44 40.64 12.69
C GLN A 18 27.34 40.99 11.68
N MET A 19 26.11 40.51 11.91
CA MET A 19 24.95 40.88 11.09
C MET A 19 24.65 42.39 11.27
N PRO A 20 24.38 43.15 10.20
CA PRO A 20 23.99 44.55 10.35
C PRO A 20 22.61 44.65 10.99
N ALA A 21 22.47 45.60 11.92
CA ALA A 21 21.22 45.94 12.57
C ALA A 21 20.17 46.41 11.54
N ALA A 22 18.93 45.95 11.70
CA ALA A 22 17.80 46.37 10.87
C ALA A 22 17.60 47.90 10.96
N PRO A 23 17.26 48.58 9.86
CA PRO A 23 16.99 50.01 9.89
C PRO A 23 15.72 50.29 10.71
N LYS A 24 15.83 51.21 11.67
CA LYS A 24 14.68 51.75 12.41
C LYS A 24 13.84 52.58 11.44
N CYS A 25 12.67 52.09 11.10
CA CYS A 25 11.65 52.86 10.40
C CYS A 25 10.96 53.77 11.42
N THR A 26 11.24 55.07 11.33
CA THR A 26 10.52 56.13 12.03
C THR A 26 9.83 56.98 10.98
N ASP A 27 8.51 56.86 10.86
CA ASP A 27 7.60 57.97 10.57
C ASP A 27 6.12 57.53 10.69
N PRO A 28 5.19 58.47 10.87
CA PRO A 28 4.10 58.33 11.83
C PRO A 28 2.78 57.82 11.25
N ALA A 29 1.93 57.38 12.19
CA ALA A 29 0.54 56.93 12.05
C ALA A 29 -0.22 57.42 10.80
N ILE A 30 -0.46 56.47 9.89
CA ILE A 30 -1.60 56.51 8.96
C ILE A 30 -2.70 55.70 9.62
N ALA A 31 -3.80 56.37 9.97
CA ALA A 31 -5.02 55.72 10.44
C ALA A 31 -5.58 54.87 9.29
N ILE A 32 -5.61 53.55 9.49
CA ILE A 32 -6.24 52.60 8.59
C ILE A 32 -7.65 52.40 9.14
N GLU A 33 -8.66 52.79 8.35
CA GLU A 33 -10.06 52.50 8.63
C GLU A 33 -10.26 50.99 8.77
N GLU A 34 -10.87 50.55 9.87
CA GLU A 34 -11.37 49.19 10.05
C GLU A 34 -12.45 48.95 8.99
N SER A 35 -12.07 48.27 7.91
CA SER A 35 -13.02 47.66 6.99
C SER A 35 -13.42 46.31 7.55
N GLU A 36 -14.70 46.14 7.85
CA GLU A 36 -15.29 44.86 8.21
C GLU A 36 -15.05 43.87 7.06
N GLU A 37 -14.19 42.88 7.29
CA GLU A 37 -14.06 41.73 6.39
C GLU A 37 -15.41 40.98 6.35
N PRO A 38 -15.94 40.63 5.17
CA PRO A 38 -17.15 39.84 5.09
C PRO A 38 -16.85 38.44 5.67
N GLU A 39 -17.61 38.09 6.70
CA GLU A 39 -17.59 36.80 7.37
C GLU A 39 -17.64 35.67 6.32
N SER A 40 -16.51 34.99 6.13
CA SER A 40 -16.40 33.84 5.24
C SER A 40 -17.44 32.79 5.67
N PRO A 41 -18.33 32.33 4.79
CA PRO A 41 -19.37 31.40 5.20
C PRO A 41 -18.70 30.10 5.68
N ALA A 42 -18.96 29.75 6.93
CA ALA A 42 -18.54 28.49 7.53
C ALA A 42 -18.78 27.34 6.53
N PRO A 43 -17.85 26.38 6.39
CA PRO A 43 -17.96 25.35 5.36
C PRO A 43 -19.29 24.64 5.52
N ALA A 44 -20.14 24.77 4.49
CA ALA A 44 -21.44 24.14 4.44
C ALA A 44 -21.28 22.67 4.83
N ARG A 45 -21.86 22.32 5.98
CA ARG A 45 -21.79 20.98 6.57
C ARG A 45 -22.33 20.01 5.52
N ARG A 46 -21.42 19.37 4.77
CA ARG A 46 -21.75 18.42 3.69
C ARG A 46 -22.80 17.47 4.23
N ARG A 47 -24.00 17.48 3.64
CA ARG A 47 -25.02 16.48 3.94
C ARG A 47 -24.38 15.11 3.70
N ARG A 48 -24.15 14.35 4.78
CA ARG A 48 -23.65 12.98 4.70
C ARG A 48 -24.63 12.20 3.84
N SER A 49 -24.17 11.77 2.65
CA SER A 49 -24.86 10.74 1.87
C SER A 49 -24.97 9.48 2.74
N SER A 50 -26.08 8.77 2.65
CA SER A 50 -26.55 7.76 3.62
C SER A 50 -25.77 6.44 3.65
N THR A 51 -24.48 6.39 3.31
CA THR A 51 -23.67 5.16 3.49
C THR A 51 -22.17 5.47 3.53
N GLN A 52 -21.72 6.35 4.43
CA GLN A 52 -20.30 6.38 4.78
C GLN A 52 -20.07 5.36 5.89
N MET A 53 -19.18 4.39 5.67
CA MET A 53 -18.75 3.49 6.74
C MET A 53 -18.05 4.29 7.83
N LEU A 54 -18.24 3.88 9.07
CA LEU A 54 -17.37 4.31 10.16
C LEU A 54 -15.98 3.70 9.98
N LEU A 55 -14.96 4.32 10.59
CA LEU A 55 -13.57 3.89 10.42
C LEU A 55 -13.37 2.44 10.90
N ASP A 56 -13.93 2.09 12.05
CA ASP A 56 -13.90 0.75 12.61
C ASP A 56 -14.61 -0.27 11.72
N GLU A 57 -15.77 0.09 11.16
CA GLU A 57 -16.48 -0.74 10.17
C GLU A 57 -15.60 -1.02 8.95
N ALA A 58 -14.94 -0.01 8.38
CA ALA A 58 -14.05 -0.19 7.24
C ALA A 58 -12.84 -1.08 7.59
N ILE A 59 -12.25 -0.89 8.78
CA ILE A 59 -11.13 -1.70 9.27
C ILE A 59 -11.54 -3.18 9.40
N LEU A 60 -12.72 -3.45 9.96
CA LEU A 60 -13.22 -4.80 10.21
C LEU A 60 -13.77 -5.47 8.94
N ALA A 61 -14.40 -4.70 8.04
CA ALA A 61 -14.94 -5.18 6.78
C ALA A 61 -13.83 -5.53 5.77
N ARG A 62 -12.72 -4.79 5.80
CA ARG A 62 -11.59 -5.01 4.89
C ARG A 62 -11.03 -6.42 5.09
N HIS A 63 -11.15 -7.22 4.06
CA HIS A 63 -10.58 -8.56 3.98
C HIS A 63 -9.92 -8.76 2.60
N SER A 64 -9.31 -9.93 2.37
CA SER A 64 -8.66 -10.21 1.08
C SER A 64 -9.66 -10.89 0.15
N THR A 65 -10.18 -10.12 -0.81
CA THR A 65 -11.11 -10.61 -1.84
C THR A 65 -10.35 -11.45 -2.87
N ARG A 66 -10.78 -12.69 -3.10
CA ARG A 66 -10.10 -13.69 -3.94
C ARG A 66 -11.02 -14.32 -4.99
N LEU A 67 -12.16 -13.69 -5.23
CA LEU A 67 -12.96 -13.86 -6.42
C LEU A 67 -13.73 -12.57 -6.67
N TYR A 68 -13.72 -12.12 -7.91
CA TYR A 68 -14.26 -10.82 -8.31
C TYR A 68 -15.30 -10.98 -9.40
N LEU A 69 -16.27 -10.06 -9.42
CA LEU A 69 -17.17 -9.86 -10.54
C LEU A 69 -16.42 -9.25 -11.74
N PRO A 70 -16.86 -9.52 -12.98
CA PRO A 70 -16.21 -8.98 -14.18
C PRO A 70 -16.44 -7.46 -14.37
N GLN A 71 -17.32 -6.86 -13.57
CA GLN A 71 -17.65 -5.44 -13.65
C GLN A 71 -16.43 -4.57 -13.39
N ALA A 72 -16.09 -3.69 -14.33
CA ALA A 72 -15.01 -2.73 -14.17
C ALA A 72 -15.27 -1.75 -13.02
N VAL A 73 -14.23 -1.45 -12.24
CA VAL A 73 -14.28 -0.41 -11.22
C VAL A 73 -14.22 0.96 -11.91
N PRO A 74 -15.16 1.89 -11.63
CA PRO A 74 -15.11 3.23 -12.21
C PRO A 74 -13.81 3.95 -11.87
N ARG A 75 -13.20 4.60 -12.86
CA ARG A 75 -11.93 5.35 -12.68
C ARG A 75 -12.00 6.36 -11.53
N ALA A 76 -13.11 7.09 -11.42
CA ALA A 76 -13.32 8.08 -10.36
C ALA A 76 -13.30 7.48 -8.94
N VAL A 77 -13.68 6.21 -8.79
CA VAL A 77 -13.60 5.49 -7.50
C VAL A 77 -12.14 5.21 -7.14
N LEU A 78 -11.36 4.72 -8.12
CA LEU A 78 -9.92 4.48 -7.93
C LEU A 78 -9.17 5.79 -7.62
N GLU A 79 -9.41 6.85 -8.40
CA GLU A 79 -8.80 8.17 -8.18
C GLU A 79 -9.14 8.71 -6.79
N ARG A 80 -10.40 8.63 -6.37
CA ARG A 80 -10.81 9.07 -5.03
C ARG A 80 -10.13 8.27 -3.92
N ALA A 81 -9.97 6.96 -4.08
CA ALA A 81 -9.28 6.14 -3.09
C ALA A 81 -7.77 6.46 -3.03
N LEU A 82 -7.14 6.74 -4.18
CA LEU A 82 -5.75 7.16 -4.26
C LEU A 82 -5.52 8.53 -3.62
N ASP A 83 -6.43 9.49 -3.84
CA ASP A 83 -6.40 10.82 -3.22
C ASP A 83 -6.52 10.72 -1.69
N LEU A 84 -7.45 9.90 -1.18
CA LEU A 84 -7.55 9.66 0.26
C LEU A 84 -6.28 9.01 0.82
N ALA A 85 -5.69 8.06 0.09
CA ALA A 85 -4.46 7.40 0.49
C ALA A 85 -3.24 8.35 0.53
N ALA A 86 -3.24 9.42 -0.28
CA ALA A 86 -2.18 10.42 -0.29
C ALA A 86 -2.01 11.17 1.03
N HIS A 87 -3.02 11.11 1.92
CA HIS A 87 -2.93 11.65 3.28
C HIS A 87 -2.21 10.72 4.27
N ALA A 88 -1.77 9.53 3.85
CA ALA A 88 -0.94 8.67 4.69
C ALA A 88 0.39 9.38 5.05
N PRO A 89 0.87 9.26 6.31
CA PRO A 89 2.14 9.83 6.69
C PRO A 89 3.31 9.11 6.01
N SER A 90 4.42 9.81 5.84
CA SER A 90 5.69 9.23 5.37
C SER A 90 6.88 9.86 6.08
N ASN A 91 7.97 9.10 6.20
CA ASN A 91 9.22 9.62 6.73
C ASN A 91 9.64 10.87 5.95
N THR A 92 9.99 11.95 6.65
CA THR A 92 10.33 13.27 6.06
C THR A 92 9.39 13.77 4.95
N ASN A 93 8.14 13.30 4.94
CA ASN A 93 7.16 13.52 3.87
C ASN A 93 7.62 13.07 2.46
N THR A 94 8.46 12.02 2.37
CA THR A 94 9.02 11.52 1.10
C THR A 94 7.99 11.04 0.08
N GLN A 95 6.82 10.59 0.53
CA GLN A 95 5.74 10.08 -0.33
C GLN A 95 6.28 9.05 -1.35
N ALA A 96 6.99 8.05 -0.81
CA ALA A 96 7.82 7.10 -1.53
C ALA A 96 7.05 6.15 -2.49
N TRP A 97 5.73 6.12 -2.41
CA TRP A 97 4.87 5.23 -3.21
C TRP A 97 4.82 5.65 -4.68
N ARG A 98 4.96 4.68 -5.59
CA ARG A 98 4.70 4.83 -7.01
C ARG A 98 3.77 3.71 -7.44
N LEU A 99 2.59 4.06 -7.96
CA LEU A 99 1.56 3.09 -8.30
C LEU A 99 1.33 3.07 -9.81
N PHE A 100 1.17 1.88 -10.37
CA PHE A 100 0.78 1.67 -11.77
C PHE A 100 -0.56 0.94 -11.78
N ILE A 101 -1.59 1.59 -12.31
CA ILE A 101 -2.95 1.05 -12.36
C ILE A 101 -3.11 0.40 -13.72
N VAL A 102 -3.33 -0.92 -13.73
CA VAL A 102 -3.33 -1.76 -14.93
C VAL A 102 -4.73 -2.31 -15.14
N THR A 103 -5.32 -2.01 -16.29
CA THR A 103 -6.68 -2.42 -16.69
C THR A 103 -6.71 -2.85 -18.15
N GLY A 104 -7.84 -3.43 -18.61
CA GLY A 104 -8.07 -3.73 -20.02
C GLY A 104 -7.01 -4.63 -20.65
N GLU A 105 -6.58 -4.30 -21.86
CA GLU A 105 -5.59 -5.11 -22.61
C GLU A 105 -4.24 -5.21 -21.90
N ALA A 106 -3.80 -4.15 -21.21
CA ALA A 106 -2.55 -4.19 -20.45
C ALA A 106 -2.63 -5.22 -19.31
N LEU A 107 -3.78 -5.31 -18.63
CA LEU A 107 -4.00 -6.32 -17.61
C LEU A 107 -4.04 -7.72 -18.20
N ALA A 108 -4.66 -7.90 -19.37
CA ALA A 108 -4.70 -9.20 -20.05
C ALA A 108 -3.29 -9.69 -20.44
N ARG A 109 -2.43 -8.81 -20.96
CA ARG A 109 -1.03 -9.13 -21.24
C ARG A 109 -0.25 -9.47 -19.98
N LEU A 110 -0.40 -8.68 -18.92
CA LEU A 110 0.23 -8.92 -17.62
C LEU A 110 -0.16 -10.29 -17.04
N LYS A 111 -1.45 -10.63 -17.02
CA LYS A 111 -1.95 -11.95 -16.57
C LYS A 111 -1.31 -13.08 -17.39
N SER A 112 -1.31 -12.94 -18.71
CA SER A 112 -0.71 -13.94 -19.62
C SER A 112 0.79 -14.11 -19.42
N GLY A 113 1.52 -13.02 -19.16
CA GLY A 113 2.94 -13.05 -18.83
C GLY A 113 3.21 -13.75 -17.51
N LEU A 114 2.47 -13.39 -16.45
CA LEU A 114 2.63 -13.96 -15.12
C LEU A 114 2.29 -15.45 -15.08
N MET A 115 1.21 -15.86 -15.74
CA MET A 115 0.81 -17.27 -15.85
C MET A 115 1.91 -18.11 -16.51
N ARG A 116 2.43 -17.66 -17.67
CA ARG A 116 3.54 -18.35 -18.35
C ARG A 116 4.79 -18.43 -17.47
N ALA A 117 5.13 -17.37 -16.75
CA ALA A 117 6.31 -17.39 -15.88
C ALA A 117 6.13 -18.34 -14.70
N ALA A 118 4.95 -18.34 -14.07
CA ALA A 118 4.64 -19.21 -12.93
C ALA A 118 4.52 -20.70 -13.29
N GLU A 119 4.15 -21.01 -14.53
CA GLU A 119 4.20 -22.38 -15.05
C GLU A 119 5.62 -22.89 -15.25
N ASN A 120 6.53 -22.01 -15.65
CA ASN A 120 7.90 -22.37 -16.04
C ASN A 120 8.94 -22.20 -14.91
N GLY A 121 8.60 -21.53 -13.81
CA GLY A 121 9.55 -21.26 -12.74
C GLY A 121 8.93 -20.84 -11.42
N ALA A 122 9.69 -21.07 -10.35
CA ALA A 122 9.34 -20.58 -9.02
C ALA A 122 9.49 -19.04 -8.95
N PRO A 123 8.68 -18.36 -8.13
CA PRO A 123 8.83 -16.93 -7.91
C PRO A 123 10.16 -16.61 -7.22
N ASP A 124 10.80 -15.53 -7.65
CA ASP A 124 11.97 -14.95 -6.99
C ASP A 124 11.51 -14.15 -5.76
N LEU A 125 11.25 -14.87 -4.66
CA LEU A 125 10.88 -14.30 -3.38
C LEU A 125 11.75 -14.86 -2.26
N PRO A 126 12.08 -14.04 -1.24
CA PRO A 126 12.75 -14.54 -0.05
C PRO A 126 11.99 -15.70 0.58
N SER A 127 12.74 -16.69 1.07
CA SER A 127 12.16 -17.83 1.77
C SER A 127 11.42 -17.38 3.04
N PHE A 128 10.19 -17.87 3.22
CA PHE A 128 9.42 -17.57 4.42
C PHE A 128 10.07 -18.19 5.67
N PRO A 129 10.34 -17.41 6.74
CA PRO A 129 11.16 -17.90 7.84
C PRO A 129 10.50 -19.09 8.58
N PRO A 130 11.27 -20.12 8.98
CA PRO A 130 10.73 -21.32 9.63
C PRO A 130 9.87 -21.05 10.86
N ALA A 131 10.25 -20.07 11.68
CA ALA A 131 9.55 -19.70 12.91
C ALA A 131 8.08 -19.27 12.69
N PHE A 132 7.74 -18.75 11.50
CA PHE A 132 6.40 -18.26 11.21
C PHE A 132 5.56 -19.24 10.38
N ARG A 133 6.07 -20.42 10.02
CA ARG A 133 5.35 -21.40 9.16
C ARG A 133 3.99 -21.84 9.71
N GLY A 134 3.78 -21.75 11.02
CA GLY A 134 2.50 -21.99 11.66
C GLY A 134 1.38 -21.10 11.12
N TYR A 135 1.64 -19.79 10.97
CA TYR A 135 0.68 -18.84 10.39
C TYR A 135 0.29 -19.20 8.96
N ARG A 136 1.28 -19.54 8.12
CA ARG A 136 1.05 -19.94 6.73
C ARG A 136 0.22 -21.23 6.64
N THR A 137 0.48 -22.18 7.54
CA THR A 137 -0.27 -23.44 7.60
C THR A 137 -1.71 -23.22 8.04
N ALA A 138 -1.92 -22.41 9.08
CA ALA A 138 -3.26 -22.05 9.58
C ALA A 138 -4.08 -21.34 8.50
N LEU A 139 -3.50 -20.33 7.84
CA LEU A 139 -4.14 -19.63 6.73
C LEU A 139 -4.48 -20.60 5.58
N GLY A 140 -3.53 -21.46 5.19
CA GLY A 140 -3.75 -22.44 4.12
C GLY A 140 -4.87 -23.44 4.43
N LYS A 141 -5.07 -23.80 5.70
CA LYS A 141 -6.19 -24.66 6.12
C LYS A 141 -7.54 -23.97 5.87
N GLN A 142 -7.71 -22.75 6.36
CA GLN A 142 -8.95 -21.98 6.17
C GLN A 142 -9.17 -21.66 4.68
N LEU A 143 -8.16 -21.12 4.02
CA LEU A 143 -8.28 -20.66 2.64
C LEU A 143 -8.61 -21.81 1.67
N TYR A 144 -7.83 -22.90 1.69
CA TYR A 144 -8.03 -24.00 0.75
C TYR A 144 -9.19 -24.91 1.18
N GLY A 145 -9.30 -25.23 2.47
CA GLY A 145 -10.34 -26.12 2.98
C GLY A 145 -11.70 -25.44 3.03
N GLU A 146 -11.85 -24.43 3.88
CA GLU A 146 -13.15 -23.76 4.10
C GLU A 146 -13.52 -22.84 2.93
N GLY A 147 -12.54 -22.13 2.36
CA GLY A 147 -12.79 -21.14 1.31
C GLY A 147 -13.08 -21.77 -0.05
N TRP A 148 -12.20 -22.68 -0.47
CA TRP A 148 -12.30 -23.34 -1.78
C TRP A 148 -12.94 -24.74 -1.74
N GLY A 149 -13.22 -25.29 -0.56
CA GLY A 149 -13.77 -26.65 -0.44
C GLY A 149 -12.79 -27.76 -0.83
N LEU A 150 -11.48 -27.49 -0.79
CA LEU A 150 -10.46 -28.42 -1.27
C LEU A 150 -10.01 -29.37 -0.17
N ALA A 151 -9.93 -30.66 -0.51
CA ALA A 151 -9.34 -31.66 0.35
C ALA A 151 -7.85 -31.39 0.60
N ARG A 152 -7.31 -31.89 1.72
CA ARG A 152 -5.92 -31.61 2.10
C ARG A 152 -4.91 -32.24 1.13
N ASP A 153 -5.26 -33.38 0.57
CA ASP A 153 -4.51 -34.19 -0.39
C ASP A 153 -4.78 -33.81 -1.86
N ASP A 154 -5.71 -32.88 -2.13
CA ASP A 154 -5.95 -32.34 -3.48
C ASP A 154 -4.83 -31.38 -3.91
N ALA A 155 -3.69 -31.94 -4.28
CA ALA A 155 -2.52 -31.18 -4.72
C ALA A 155 -2.81 -30.38 -6.01
N ALA A 156 -3.61 -30.92 -6.92
CA ALA A 156 -3.94 -30.29 -8.19
C ALA A 156 -4.85 -29.07 -7.99
N GLY A 157 -5.94 -29.21 -7.23
CA GLY A 157 -6.85 -28.12 -6.90
C GLY A 157 -6.16 -27.02 -6.11
N ARG A 158 -5.27 -27.38 -5.16
CA ARG A 158 -4.48 -26.39 -4.41
C ARG A 158 -3.49 -25.65 -5.30
N ARG A 159 -2.84 -26.34 -6.24
CA ARG A 159 -1.99 -25.68 -7.24
C ARG A 159 -2.80 -24.72 -8.10
N ALA A 160 -3.97 -25.13 -8.59
CA ALA A 160 -4.87 -24.25 -9.34
C ALA A 160 -5.32 -23.02 -8.52
N ALA A 161 -5.61 -23.19 -7.23
CA ALA A 161 -5.94 -22.08 -6.34
C ALA A 161 -4.76 -21.11 -6.14
N VAL A 162 -3.52 -21.61 -6.09
CA VAL A 162 -2.32 -20.75 -6.07
C VAL A 162 -2.17 -19.99 -7.38
N MET A 163 -2.38 -20.64 -8.53
CA MET A 163 -2.22 -20.01 -9.84
C MET A 163 -3.17 -18.82 -10.04
N ARG A 164 -4.33 -18.79 -9.36
CA ARG A 164 -5.26 -17.64 -9.39
C ARG A 164 -4.64 -16.31 -8.98
N ASN A 165 -3.56 -16.28 -8.20
CA ASN A 165 -2.86 -15.03 -7.90
C ASN A 165 -2.34 -14.35 -9.18
N PHE A 166 -1.92 -15.13 -10.18
CA PHE A 166 -1.34 -14.60 -11.42
C PHE A 166 -2.40 -14.15 -12.43
N GLU A 167 -3.67 -14.42 -12.12
CA GLU A 167 -4.84 -13.89 -12.81
C GLU A 167 -5.52 -12.76 -12.00
N PHE A 168 -4.89 -12.31 -10.91
CA PHE A 168 -5.44 -11.36 -9.94
C PHE A 168 -6.81 -11.81 -9.41
N PHE A 169 -7.00 -13.12 -9.26
CA PHE A 169 -8.26 -13.76 -8.88
C PHE A 169 -9.47 -13.39 -9.75
N GLY A 170 -9.23 -12.97 -11.00
CA GLY A 170 -10.28 -12.50 -11.91
C GLY A 170 -10.62 -11.01 -11.77
N ALA A 171 -9.90 -10.25 -10.95
CA ALA A 171 -10.12 -8.82 -10.80
C ALA A 171 -10.02 -8.07 -12.15
N PRO A 172 -10.86 -7.04 -12.36
CA PRO A 172 -10.84 -6.19 -13.57
C PRO A 172 -9.72 -5.14 -13.54
N ALA A 173 -9.08 -4.91 -12.39
CA ALA A 173 -7.95 -4.00 -12.24
C ALA A 173 -6.88 -4.63 -11.34
N ALA A 174 -5.62 -4.27 -11.63
CA ALA A 174 -4.48 -4.53 -10.76
C ALA A 174 -3.73 -3.22 -10.49
N VAL A 175 -3.18 -3.07 -9.30
CA VAL A 175 -2.32 -1.95 -8.91
C VAL A 175 -0.95 -2.50 -8.57
N ILE A 176 0.06 -2.16 -9.36
CA ILE A 176 1.45 -2.50 -9.04
C ILE A 176 2.01 -1.42 -8.12
N VAL A 177 2.47 -1.82 -6.94
CA VAL A 177 3.01 -0.93 -5.93
C VAL A 177 4.53 -0.97 -6.00
N CYS A 178 5.11 0.19 -6.24
CA CYS A 178 6.54 0.38 -6.35
C CYS A 178 7.06 1.42 -5.37
N MET A 179 8.38 1.40 -5.18
CA MET A 179 9.15 2.41 -4.46
C MET A 179 10.47 2.63 -5.18
N SER A 180 11.13 3.78 -4.98
CA SER A 180 12.52 3.95 -5.44
C SER A 180 13.43 2.85 -4.88
N ARG A 181 14.39 2.38 -5.68
CA ARG A 181 15.44 1.44 -5.23
C ARG A 181 16.42 2.08 -4.26
N GLU A 182 16.54 3.40 -4.26
CA GLU A 182 17.41 4.14 -3.34
C GLU A 182 16.84 4.18 -1.91
N LEU A 183 15.52 3.99 -1.78
CA LEU A 183 14.84 3.88 -0.51
C LEU A 183 14.85 2.42 -0.08
N VAL A 184 15.41 2.15 1.10
CA VAL A 184 15.62 0.79 1.62
C VAL A 184 15.12 0.65 3.05
N GLY A 185 14.83 -0.58 3.46
CA GLY A 185 14.44 -0.90 4.82
C GLY A 185 13.20 -0.12 5.26
N GLN A 186 13.38 0.84 6.15
CA GLN A 186 12.27 1.43 6.91
C GLN A 186 11.40 2.36 6.07
N GLU A 187 11.88 2.79 4.92
CA GLU A 187 11.07 3.57 3.97
C GLU A 187 9.87 2.79 3.42
N ALA A 188 9.94 1.45 3.40
CA ALA A 188 8.82 0.61 3.01
C ALA A 188 7.62 0.74 3.97
N PHE A 189 7.82 1.19 5.22
CA PHE A 189 6.72 1.48 6.14
C PHE A 189 5.81 2.59 5.60
N SER A 190 6.37 3.67 5.05
CA SER A 190 5.62 4.76 4.44
C SER A 190 4.70 4.26 3.32
N VAL A 191 5.21 3.35 2.48
CA VAL A 191 4.43 2.73 1.41
C VAL A 191 3.37 1.77 1.96
N GLY A 192 3.69 1.00 3.00
CA GLY A 192 2.73 0.14 3.68
C GLY A 192 1.55 0.90 4.29
N MET A 193 1.80 2.06 4.92
CA MET A 193 0.76 2.94 5.45
C MET A 193 -0.12 3.51 4.34
N TYR A 194 0.48 3.95 3.22
CA TYR A 194 -0.26 4.37 2.04
C TYR A 194 -1.15 3.27 1.49
N VAL A 195 -0.60 2.07 1.26
CA VAL A 195 -1.35 0.92 0.74
C VAL A 195 -2.51 0.59 1.67
N GLN A 196 -2.28 0.49 2.98
CA GLN A 196 -3.35 0.20 3.93
C GLN A 196 -4.45 1.27 3.90
N THR A 197 -4.09 2.55 3.82
CA THR A 197 -5.06 3.65 3.70
C THR A 197 -5.87 3.53 2.41
N PHE A 198 -5.21 3.20 1.29
CA PHE A 198 -5.85 2.92 0.01
C PHE A 198 -6.84 1.75 0.09
N LEU A 199 -6.49 0.64 0.75
CA LEU A 199 -7.38 -0.52 0.91
C LEU A 199 -8.63 -0.17 1.73
N LEU A 200 -8.48 0.64 2.78
CA LEU A 200 -9.62 1.08 3.60
C LEU A 200 -10.53 2.03 2.82
N ALA A 201 -9.96 2.95 2.03
CA ALA A 201 -10.73 3.84 1.16
C ALA A 201 -11.50 3.07 0.08
N LEU A 202 -10.89 2.05 -0.53
CA LEU A 202 -11.59 1.13 -1.44
C LEU A 202 -12.75 0.41 -0.72
N THR A 203 -12.49 -0.07 0.49
CA THR A 203 -13.50 -0.78 1.30
C THR A 203 -14.69 0.12 1.61
N GLU A 204 -14.47 1.37 2.06
CA GLU A 204 -15.55 2.36 2.29
C GLU A 204 -16.42 2.55 1.03
N MET A 205 -15.82 2.46 -0.15
CA MET A 205 -16.50 2.61 -1.44
C MET A 205 -17.10 1.30 -1.99
N GLY A 206 -17.10 0.22 -1.21
CA GLY A 206 -17.65 -1.09 -1.60
C GLY A 206 -16.79 -1.83 -2.62
N VAL A 207 -15.50 -1.50 -2.73
CA VAL A 207 -14.55 -2.15 -3.64
C VAL A 207 -13.64 -3.10 -2.86
N GLY A 208 -13.64 -4.36 -3.27
CA GLY A 208 -12.78 -5.41 -2.73
C GLY A 208 -11.34 -5.26 -3.19
N SER A 209 -10.42 -5.79 -2.39
CA SER A 209 -8.99 -5.77 -2.70
C SER A 209 -8.24 -6.97 -2.13
N CYS A 210 -7.11 -7.32 -2.76
CA CYS A 210 -6.19 -8.32 -2.22
C CYS A 210 -4.74 -7.97 -2.54
N VAL A 211 -3.91 -7.86 -1.51
CA VAL A 211 -2.46 -7.66 -1.65
C VAL A 211 -1.79 -8.99 -2.01
N GLU A 212 -0.98 -8.96 -3.06
CA GLU A 212 -0.34 -10.12 -3.67
C GLU A 212 1.18 -9.92 -3.73
N ILE A 213 1.88 -10.54 -2.78
CA ILE A 213 3.35 -10.60 -2.78
C ILE A 213 3.85 -11.57 -3.87
N SER A 214 3.06 -12.59 -4.22
CA SER A 214 3.35 -13.58 -5.26
C SER A 214 3.71 -12.94 -6.61
N VAL A 215 3.01 -11.86 -6.98
CA VAL A 215 3.24 -11.14 -8.25
C VAL A 215 4.60 -10.45 -8.26
N ALA A 216 5.06 -9.93 -7.12
CA ALA A 216 6.40 -9.32 -7.01
C ALA A 216 7.53 -10.33 -7.21
N GLY A 217 7.25 -11.64 -7.13
CA GLY A 217 8.20 -12.71 -7.43
C GLY A 217 8.52 -12.91 -8.91
N TYR A 218 7.90 -12.14 -9.81
CA TYR A 218 8.18 -12.15 -11.25
C TYR A 218 8.50 -10.74 -11.74
N PRO A 219 9.54 -10.07 -11.18
CA PRO A 219 9.76 -8.65 -11.35
C PRO A 219 9.97 -8.25 -12.82
N ASP A 220 10.66 -9.08 -13.61
CA ASP A 220 10.93 -8.78 -15.03
C ASP A 220 9.66 -8.81 -15.88
N VAL A 221 8.76 -9.76 -15.62
CA VAL A 221 7.46 -9.83 -16.30
C VAL A 221 6.64 -8.58 -15.98
N VAL A 222 6.53 -8.25 -14.69
CA VAL A 222 5.77 -7.07 -14.24
C VAL A 222 6.36 -5.79 -14.85
N ARG A 223 7.69 -5.66 -14.86
CA ARG A 223 8.37 -4.49 -15.46
C ARG A 223 8.09 -4.35 -16.94
N ASN A 224 8.27 -5.43 -17.70
CA ASN A 224 8.15 -5.40 -19.16
C ASN A 224 6.71 -5.13 -19.61
N GLU A 225 5.73 -5.76 -18.97
CA GLU A 225 4.31 -5.63 -19.37
C GLU A 225 3.70 -4.29 -18.93
N VAL A 226 4.18 -3.70 -17.83
CA VAL A 226 3.65 -2.45 -17.26
C VAL A 226 4.49 -1.22 -17.63
N GLY A 227 5.74 -1.40 -18.07
CA GLY A 227 6.67 -0.32 -18.39
C GLY A 227 7.27 0.35 -17.15
N ILE A 228 7.62 -0.44 -16.13
CA ILE A 228 8.15 0.08 -14.86
C ILE A 228 9.64 0.43 -15.03
N PRO A 229 10.06 1.68 -14.76
CA PRO A 229 11.46 2.09 -14.86
C PRO A 229 12.40 1.31 -13.94
N ASP A 230 13.67 1.15 -14.37
CA ASP A 230 14.69 0.39 -13.63
C ASP A 230 14.95 0.93 -12.22
N GLY A 231 14.82 2.24 -12.02
CA GLY A 231 15.00 2.90 -10.72
C GLY A 231 13.93 2.53 -9.66
N LEU A 232 12.86 1.82 -10.04
CA LEU A 232 11.82 1.39 -9.12
C LEU A 232 11.95 -0.09 -8.75
N GLN A 233 11.70 -0.44 -7.50
CA GLN A 233 11.46 -1.82 -7.06
C GLN A 233 9.96 -2.09 -6.95
N VAL A 234 9.54 -3.28 -7.35
CA VAL A 234 8.16 -3.76 -7.16
C VAL A 234 8.08 -4.35 -5.75
N LEU A 235 7.17 -3.84 -4.93
CA LEU A 235 6.97 -4.31 -3.56
C LEU A 235 5.86 -5.37 -3.47
N CYS A 236 4.75 -5.11 -4.16
CA CYS A 236 3.61 -6.01 -4.26
C CYS A 236 2.70 -5.62 -5.43
N ALA A 237 1.69 -6.42 -5.68
CA ALA A 237 0.51 -6.00 -6.43
C ALA A 237 -0.73 -5.97 -5.53
N VAL A 238 -1.78 -5.31 -6.00
CA VAL A 238 -3.11 -5.33 -5.39
C VAL A 238 -4.14 -5.64 -6.47
N ALA A 239 -4.83 -6.77 -6.38
CA ALA A 239 -6.05 -7.03 -7.15
C ALA A 239 -7.17 -6.12 -6.65
N VAL A 240 -7.92 -5.49 -7.55
CA VAL A 240 -8.98 -4.52 -7.21
C VAL A 240 -10.23 -4.77 -8.07
N GLY A 241 -11.39 -4.90 -7.42
CA GLY A 241 -12.66 -5.19 -8.10
C GLY A 241 -13.85 -5.28 -7.17
N PHE A 242 -15.03 -5.49 -7.73
CA PHE A 242 -16.21 -5.83 -6.92
C PHE A 242 -16.18 -7.30 -6.53
N GLU A 243 -16.44 -7.56 -5.26
CA GLU A 243 -16.42 -8.91 -4.68
C GLU A 243 -17.55 -9.78 -5.22
N ASP A 244 -17.25 -11.04 -5.51
CA ASP A 244 -18.29 -12.07 -5.64
C ASP A 244 -18.65 -12.58 -4.24
N GLU A 245 -19.72 -12.03 -3.65
CA GLU A 245 -20.20 -12.39 -2.31
C GLU A 245 -20.68 -13.86 -2.21
N GLY A 246 -21.03 -14.46 -3.35
CA GLY A 246 -21.41 -15.88 -3.46
C GLY A 246 -20.24 -16.83 -3.22
N ALA A 247 -19.00 -16.36 -3.44
CA ALA A 247 -17.80 -17.17 -3.35
C ALA A 247 -17.43 -17.52 -1.89
N GLY A 248 -17.28 -18.81 -1.60
CA GLY A 248 -16.87 -19.30 -0.26
C GLY A 248 -15.55 -18.69 0.23
N VAL A 249 -14.60 -18.50 -0.68
CA VAL A 249 -13.27 -17.95 -0.38
C VAL A 249 -13.33 -16.52 0.17
N ASN A 250 -14.32 -15.73 -0.23
CA ASN A 250 -14.48 -14.34 0.19
C ASN A 250 -15.13 -14.23 1.58
N ARG A 251 -15.85 -15.27 2.02
CA ARG A 251 -16.43 -15.32 3.38
C ARG A 251 -15.40 -15.64 4.46
N ILE A 252 -14.16 -16.00 4.09
CA ILE A 252 -13.11 -16.31 5.05
C ILE A 252 -12.75 -15.05 5.85
N ARG A 253 -12.79 -15.20 7.18
CA ARG A 253 -12.32 -14.20 8.14
C ARG A 253 -11.15 -14.80 8.90
N VAL A 254 -9.95 -14.38 8.53
CA VAL A 254 -8.71 -14.85 9.15
C VAL A 254 -8.61 -14.24 10.54
N VAL A 255 -8.50 -15.10 11.56
CA VAL A 255 -8.37 -14.70 12.96
C VAL A 255 -7.07 -13.92 13.19
N ARG A 256 -7.08 -13.01 14.16
CA ARG A 256 -5.88 -12.31 14.64
C ARG A 256 -5.52 -12.85 16.02
N ASP A 257 -4.23 -12.80 16.31
CA ASP A 257 -3.75 -13.08 17.67
C ASP A 257 -4.35 -12.09 18.67
N GLU A 258 -4.50 -12.54 19.92
CA GLU A 258 -4.80 -11.64 21.04
C GLU A 258 -3.75 -10.53 21.14
N VAL A 259 -4.16 -9.34 21.58
CA VAL A 259 -3.31 -8.15 21.51
C VAL A 259 -2.03 -8.32 22.34
N GLU A 260 -2.15 -8.96 23.52
CA GLU A 260 -1.07 -9.24 24.47
C GLU A 260 0.03 -10.13 23.88
N ARG A 261 -0.27 -10.91 22.83
CA ARG A 261 0.75 -11.73 22.16
C ARG A 261 1.81 -10.87 21.46
N ASN A 262 1.40 -9.71 20.95
CA ASN A 262 2.24 -8.85 20.10
C ASN A 262 2.49 -7.47 20.71
N THR A 263 1.95 -7.19 21.90
CA THR A 263 2.12 -5.92 22.60
C THR A 263 2.52 -6.15 24.05
N ALA A 264 3.50 -5.40 24.53
CA ALA A 264 3.91 -5.40 25.93
C ALA A 264 3.89 -3.98 26.49
N TRP A 265 3.37 -3.84 27.70
CA TRP A 265 3.49 -2.60 28.47
C TRP A 265 4.85 -2.58 29.17
N VAL A 266 5.59 -1.49 29.00
CA VAL A 266 6.86 -1.25 29.71
C VAL A 266 6.66 0.05 30.49
N GLN A 267 6.83 0.00 31.81
CA GLN A 267 6.69 1.12 32.74
C GLN A 267 8.02 1.45 33.39
#